data_AF-A0A645GTZ0-F1
#
_entry.id   AF-A0A645GTZ0-F1
#
_cell.length_a   1.000
_cell.length_b   1.000
_cell.length_c   1.000
_cell.angle_alpha   90.00
_cell.angle_beta   90.00
_cell.angle_gamma   90.00
#
_symmetry.space_group_name_H-M   'P 1'
#
loop_
_entity.id
_entity.type
_entity.pdbx_description
1 polymer ?
#
loop_
_entity_poly.entity_id
_entity_poly.type
_entity_poly.pdbx_seq_one_letter_code
_entity_poly.pdbx_strand_id
1 'polypeptide(L)'
;MATTAFDKDGKVVATVIDNAQTKVNFGKDGKVTSDKKEAPKTKVELGDGYGMIKASSIKKEWYQQIAELQKYMAGKKVDEIKGMKVVKKDDAHPAVPDVAELKSSVTVSVQDYIAAVEEGAQKAK
;
A
#
# COMPACT_ATOMS: atom_id res chain seq x y z
N MET A 1 0.76 2.83 -5.78
CA MET A 1 -0.32 3.06 -6.77
C MET A 1 -1.52 2.23 -6.34
N ALA A 2 -2.74 2.66 -6.63
CA ALA A 2 -3.93 1.84 -6.46
C ALA A 2 -4.73 1.81 -7.76
N THR A 3 -5.28 0.65 -8.12
CA THR A 3 -6.25 0.49 -9.20
C THR A 3 -7.50 -0.13 -8.61
N THR A 4 -8.66 0.47 -8.85
CA THR A 4 -9.91 0.06 -8.20
C THR A 4 -11.00 -0.19 -9.23
N ALA A 5 -11.68 -1.32 -9.09
CA ALA A 5 -12.90 -1.63 -9.82
C ALA A 5 -14.12 -1.30 -8.96
N PHE A 6 -15.15 -0.72 -9.58
CA PHE A 6 -16.38 -0.31 -8.91
C PHE A 6 -17.59 -1.04 -9.51
N ASP A 7 -18.59 -1.31 -8.69
CA ASP A 7 -19.88 -1.82 -9.14
C ASP A 7 -20.80 -0.67 -9.61
N LYS A 8 -21.97 -1.03 -10.14
CA LYS A 8 -22.99 -0.07 -10.60
C LYS A 8 -23.49 0.89 -9.52
N ASP A 9 -23.31 0.54 -8.24
CA ASP A 9 -23.76 1.32 -7.08
C ASP A 9 -22.59 2.12 -6.46
N GLY A 10 -21.43 2.17 -7.14
CA GLY A 10 -20.22 2.87 -6.73
C GLY A 10 -19.50 2.24 -5.54
N LYS A 11 -19.75 0.97 -5.24
CA LYS A 11 -18.99 0.22 -4.23
C LYS A 11 -17.75 -0.39 -4.86
N VAL A 12 -16.69 -0.49 -4.07
CA VAL A 12 -15.45 -1.14 -4.49
C VAL A 12 -15.69 -2.65 -4.63
N VAL A 13 -15.46 -3.19 -5.82
CA VAL A 13 -15.45 -4.64 -6.07
C VAL A 13 -14.09 -5.21 -5.69
N ALA A 14 -13.02 -4.56 -6.14
CA ALA A 14 -11.66 -4.92 -5.84
C ALA A 14 -10.74 -3.70 -5.94
N THR A 15 -9.74 -3.65 -5.07
CA THR A 15 -8.61 -2.72 -5.18
C THR A 15 -7.34 -3.53 -5.28
N VAL A 16 -6.47 -3.19 -6.22
CA VAL A 16 -5.09 -3.69 -6.30
C VAL A 16 -4.16 -2.54 -5.96
N ILE A 17 -3.35 -2.72 -4.92
CA ILE A 17 -2.38 -1.73 -4.47
C ILE A 17 -0.99 -2.33 -4.65
N ASP A 18 -0.15 -1.63 -5.38
CA ASP A 18 1.25 -2.01 -5.54
C ASP A 18 2.14 -0.79 -5.78
N ASN A 19 3.37 -0.89 -5.31
CA ASN A 19 4.37 0.15 -5.41
C ASN A 19 5.69 -0.46 -5.86
N ALA A 20 6.30 0.08 -6.90
CA ALA A 20 7.71 -0.14 -7.17
C ALA A 20 8.53 0.84 -6.32
N GLN A 21 9.40 0.31 -5.45
CA GLN A 21 10.39 1.10 -4.71
C GLN A 21 11.77 0.52 -5.00
N THR A 22 12.33 0.90 -6.14
CA THR A 22 13.60 0.36 -6.63
C THR A 22 14.77 0.96 -5.86
N LYS A 23 15.64 0.09 -5.33
CA LYS A 23 16.88 0.49 -4.68
C LYS A 23 18.06 0.36 -5.64
N VAL A 24 18.74 1.46 -5.92
CA VAL A 24 20.01 1.47 -6.66
C VAL A 24 21.16 1.53 -5.66
N ASN A 25 21.99 0.50 -5.66
CA ASN A 25 23.16 0.41 -4.78
C ASN A 25 24.38 1.03 -5.47
N PHE A 26 25.19 1.73 -4.68
CA PHE A 26 26.45 2.32 -5.12
C PHE A 26 27.60 1.74 -4.30
N GLY A 27 28.71 1.45 -4.97
CA GLY A 27 29.97 1.06 -4.34
C GLY A 27 30.66 2.25 -3.68
N LYS A 28 31.73 1.97 -2.92
CA LYS A 28 32.54 3.00 -2.25
C LYS A 28 33.20 3.98 -3.23
N ASP A 29 33.38 3.56 -4.48
CA ASP A 29 33.90 4.37 -5.58
C ASP A 29 32.80 5.16 -6.34
N GLY A 30 31.55 5.13 -5.84
CA GLY A 30 30.42 5.82 -6.44
C GLY A 30 29.84 5.12 -7.68
N LYS A 31 30.30 3.92 -8.03
CA LYS A 31 29.75 3.17 -9.18
C LYS A 31 28.50 2.39 -8.80
N VAL A 32 27.54 2.29 -9.71
CA VAL A 32 26.35 1.45 -9.54
C VAL A 32 26.78 -0.02 -9.42
N THR A 33 26.37 -0.66 -8.33
CA THR A 33 26.63 -2.08 -8.04
C THR A 33 25.36 -2.94 -8.15
N SER A 34 24.18 -2.33 -8.26
CA SER A 34 22.95 -3.06 -8.59
C SER A 34 23.08 -3.76 -9.96
N ASP A 35 22.47 -4.94 -10.09
CA ASP A 35 22.37 -5.63 -11.37
C ASP A 35 21.56 -4.76 -12.35
N LYS A 36 22.15 -4.47 -13.50
CA LYS A 36 21.55 -3.65 -14.55
C LYS A 36 20.65 -4.46 -15.49
N LYS A 37 20.74 -5.79 -15.42
CA LYS A 37 19.94 -6.71 -16.23
C LYS A 37 18.67 -7.16 -15.52
N GLU A 38 18.61 -7.03 -14.19
CA GLU A 38 17.41 -7.36 -13.43
C GLU A 38 16.37 -6.25 -13.57
N ALA A 39 15.17 -6.62 -14.01
CA ALA A 39 14.06 -5.68 -14.09
C ALA A 39 13.63 -5.25 -12.67
N PRO A 40 13.30 -3.96 -12.46
CA PRO A 40 12.78 -3.51 -11.18
C PRO A 40 11.45 -4.21 -10.88
N LYS A 41 11.37 -4.85 -9.71
CA LYS A 41 10.17 -5.52 -9.22
C LYS A 41 9.36 -4.59 -8.33
N THR A 42 8.05 -4.80 -8.33
CA THR A 42 7.15 -4.15 -7.37
C THR A 42 7.28 -4.79 -5.98
N LYS A 43 6.71 -4.17 -4.95
CA LYS A 43 6.72 -4.72 -3.59
C LYS A 43 5.92 -6.01 -3.47
N VAL A 44 4.83 -6.16 -4.23
CA VAL A 44 4.11 -7.44 -4.27
C VAL A 44 4.95 -8.51 -4.96
N GLU A 45 5.60 -8.20 -6.09
CA GLU A 45 6.48 -9.14 -6.80
C GLU A 45 7.72 -9.53 -5.98
N LEU A 46 8.24 -8.61 -5.17
CA LEU A 46 9.33 -8.89 -4.24
C LEU A 46 8.89 -9.81 -3.10
N GLY A 47 7.61 -9.75 -2.68
CA GLY A 47 7.08 -10.55 -1.59
C GLY A 47 7.92 -10.39 -0.31
N ASP A 48 8.37 -11.52 0.24
CA ASP A 48 9.26 -11.55 1.42
C ASP A 48 10.65 -10.94 1.14
N GLY A 49 11.06 -10.87 -0.13
CA GLY A 49 12.31 -10.24 -0.55
C GLY A 49 12.35 -8.73 -0.35
N TYR A 50 11.20 -8.06 -0.16
CA TYR A 50 11.16 -6.64 0.19
C TYR A 50 11.73 -6.38 1.60
N GLY A 51 11.53 -7.32 2.52
CA GLY A 51 12.19 -7.34 3.83
C GLY A 51 11.60 -6.37 4.88
N MET A 52 10.35 -5.93 4.73
CA MET A 52 9.70 -5.06 5.72
C MET A 52 9.46 -5.78 7.04
N ILE A 53 9.39 -7.10 7.05
CA ILE A 53 9.14 -7.91 8.25
C ILE A 53 10.12 -7.59 9.39
N LYS A 54 11.34 -7.17 9.04
CA LYS A 54 12.39 -6.77 10.00
C LYS A 54 12.04 -5.48 10.75
N ALA A 55 11.42 -4.52 10.06
CA ALA A 55 11.00 -3.23 10.62
C ALA A 55 9.53 -3.24 11.12
N SER A 56 8.76 -4.24 10.70
CA SER A 56 7.33 -4.38 11.01
C SER A 56 7.12 -4.79 12.47
N SER A 57 6.46 -3.93 13.25
CA SER A 57 6.11 -4.23 14.64
C SER A 57 5.09 -5.37 14.77
N ILE A 58 4.33 -5.65 13.70
CA ILE A 58 3.32 -6.72 13.65
C ILE A 58 3.83 -8.01 12.99
N LYS A 59 5.13 -8.08 12.66
CA LYS A 59 5.76 -9.24 12.01
C LYS A 59 5.09 -9.66 10.68
N LYS A 60 4.52 -8.69 9.96
CA LYS A 60 3.97 -8.87 8.61
C LYS A 60 4.79 -8.11 7.58
N GLU A 61 4.95 -8.72 6.41
CA GLU A 61 5.52 -8.07 5.23
C GLU A 61 4.57 -7.04 4.61
N TRP A 62 5.12 -6.15 3.76
CA TRP A 62 4.36 -5.07 3.14
C TRP A 62 3.16 -5.59 2.34
N TYR A 63 3.39 -6.60 1.48
CA TYR A 63 2.33 -7.16 0.63
C TYR A 63 1.21 -7.79 1.47
N GLN A 64 1.52 -8.34 2.65
CA GLN A 64 0.53 -8.90 3.55
C GLN A 64 -0.33 -7.81 4.18
N GLN A 65 0.27 -6.70 4.61
CA GLN A 65 -0.49 -5.56 5.15
C GLN A 65 -1.40 -4.95 4.09
N ILE A 66 -0.89 -4.78 2.87
CA ILE A 66 -1.65 -4.22 1.77
C ILE A 66 -2.78 -5.15 1.32
N ALA A 67 -2.58 -6.47 1.34
CA ALA A 67 -3.66 -7.42 1.09
C ALA A 67 -4.81 -7.26 2.10
N GLU A 68 -4.52 -7.01 3.37
CA GLU A 68 -5.54 -6.77 4.40
C GLU A 68 -6.27 -5.43 4.17
N LEU A 69 -5.55 -4.38 3.75
CA LEU A 69 -6.15 -3.11 3.36
C LEU A 69 -7.07 -3.26 2.14
N GLN A 70 -6.64 -4.00 1.11
CA GLN A 70 -7.44 -4.28 -0.08
C GLN A 70 -8.72 -5.05 0.25
N LYS A 71 -8.63 -6.06 1.13
CA LYS A 71 -9.80 -6.81 1.63
C LYS A 71 -10.77 -5.91 2.37
N TYR A 72 -10.25 -4.99 3.20
CA TYR A 72 -11.09 -4.03 3.91
C TYR A 72 -11.83 -3.09 2.95
N MET A 73 -11.18 -2.67 1.86
CA MET A 73 -11.81 -1.79 0.87
C MET A 73 -12.92 -2.49 0.07
N ALA A 74 -12.81 -3.80 -0.16
CA ALA A 74 -13.80 -4.56 -0.92
C ALA A 74 -15.19 -4.51 -0.26
N GLY A 75 -16.22 -4.24 -1.07
CA GLY A 75 -17.62 -4.13 -0.66
C GLY A 75 -18.01 -2.76 -0.05
N LYS A 76 -17.05 -1.89 0.28
CA LYS A 76 -17.30 -0.56 0.85
C LYS A 76 -17.51 0.50 -0.23
N LYS A 77 -18.24 1.56 0.11
CA LYS A 77 -18.32 2.78 -0.68
C LYS A 77 -17.05 3.63 -0.52
N VAL A 78 -16.78 4.46 -1.51
CA VAL A 78 -15.65 5.39 -1.50
C VAL A 78 -15.71 6.31 -0.27
N ASP A 79 -16.88 6.82 0.09
CA ASP A 79 -17.06 7.68 1.28
C ASP A 79 -16.71 6.96 2.58
N GLU A 80 -17.02 5.67 2.68
CA GLU A 80 -16.66 4.86 3.86
C GLU A 80 -15.15 4.64 3.96
N ILE A 81 -14.49 4.39 2.82
CA ILE A 81 -13.02 4.24 2.75
C ILE A 81 -12.34 5.57 3.06
N LYS A 82 -12.89 6.67 2.55
CA LYS A 82 -12.35 8.03 2.74
C LYS A 82 -12.52 8.51 4.18
N GLY A 83 -13.61 8.11 4.83
CA GLY A 83 -13.88 8.35 6.25
C GLY A 83 -13.13 7.41 7.21
N MET A 84 -12.23 6.56 6.73
CA MET A 84 -11.46 5.65 7.57
C MET A 84 -10.69 6.42 8.64
N LYS A 85 -10.85 5.99 9.90
CA LYS A 85 -10.07 6.57 11.01
C LYS A 85 -8.60 6.23 10.85
N VAL A 86 -7.76 7.25 10.93
CA VAL A 86 -6.31 7.14 10.86
C VAL A 86 -5.66 7.92 12.01
N VAL A 87 -4.45 7.54 12.36
CA VAL A 87 -3.64 8.21 13.38
C VAL A 87 -2.22 8.45 12.86
N LYS A 88 -1.63 9.59 13.24
CA LYS A 88 -0.20 9.84 13.04
C LYS A 88 0.59 9.03 14.05
N LYS A 89 1.36 8.05 13.58
CA LYS A 89 2.26 7.24 14.41
C LYS A 89 3.61 7.94 14.60
N ASP A 90 4.15 8.49 13.52
CA ASP A 90 5.41 9.25 13.47
C ASP A 90 5.45 10.07 12.17
N ASP A 91 6.52 10.83 11.91
CA ASP A 91 6.64 11.66 10.71
C ASP A 91 6.72 10.87 9.40
N ALA A 92 7.23 9.64 9.44
CA ALA A 92 7.25 8.75 8.27
C ALA A 92 5.90 8.00 8.10
N HIS A 93 5.08 7.96 9.15
CA HIS A 93 3.77 7.30 9.15
C HIS A 93 2.65 8.25 9.62
N PRO A 94 2.30 9.28 8.82
CA PRO A 94 1.34 10.31 9.21
C PRO A 94 -0.12 9.83 9.28
N ALA A 95 -0.49 8.73 8.63
CA ALA A 95 -1.87 8.24 8.63
C ALA A 95 -1.95 6.70 8.57
N VAL A 96 -1.72 6.06 9.70
CA VAL A 96 -1.88 4.61 9.90
C VAL A 96 -3.34 4.29 10.28
N PRO A 97 -3.96 3.22 9.76
CA PRO A 97 -5.33 2.85 10.12
C PRO A 97 -5.53 2.68 11.63
N ASP A 98 -6.56 3.32 12.17
CA ASP A 98 -7.00 3.19 13.57
C ASP A 98 -8.43 2.61 13.65
N VAL A 99 -8.75 1.70 12.73
CA VAL A 99 -9.98 0.90 12.75
C VAL A 99 -9.65 -0.49 13.27
N ALA A 100 -10.54 -1.07 14.09
CA ALA A 100 -10.28 -2.34 14.79
C ALA A 100 -9.86 -3.49 13.85
N GLU A 101 -10.44 -3.53 12.65
CA GLU A 101 -10.15 -4.54 11.61
C GLU A 101 -8.72 -4.43 11.05
N LEU A 102 -8.12 -3.22 11.04
CA LEU A 102 -6.82 -2.96 10.42
C LEU A 102 -5.69 -2.65 11.42
N LYS A 103 -6.03 -2.25 12.65
CA LYS A 103 -5.05 -1.76 13.65
C LYS A 103 -3.93 -2.74 13.98
N SER A 104 -4.23 -4.04 13.89
CA SER A 104 -3.25 -5.13 14.15
C SER A 104 -2.71 -5.78 12.87
N SER A 105 -3.12 -5.31 11.70
CA SER A 105 -2.77 -5.90 10.40
C SER A 105 -2.09 -4.92 9.44
N VAL A 106 -2.28 -3.62 9.63
CA VAL A 106 -1.74 -2.56 8.78
C VAL A 106 -1.11 -1.48 9.63
N THR A 107 0.21 -1.34 9.51
CA THR A 107 1.01 -0.31 10.20
C THR A 107 1.58 0.73 9.24
N VAL A 108 1.37 0.56 7.94
CA VAL A 108 1.78 1.52 6.91
C VAL A 108 0.78 2.67 6.82
N SER A 109 1.25 3.80 6.31
CA SER A 109 0.41 4.94 5.99
C SER A 109 -0.45 4.68 4.76
N VAL A 110 -1.72 5.09 4.82
CA VAL A 110 -2.74 4.72 3.82
C VAL A 110 -3.39 5.89 3.09
N GLN A 111 -3.07 7.14 3.46
CA GLN A 111 -3.70 8.33 2.90
C GLN A 111 -3.58 8.41 1.37
N ASP A 112 -2.43 8.05 0.81
CA ASP A 112 -2.20 8.12 -0.64
C ASP A 112 -2.99 7.03 -1.38
N TYR A 113 -3.21 5.87 -0.76
CA TYR A 113 -4.04 4.82 -1.34
C TYR A 113 -5.51 5.21 -1.30
N ILE A 114 -5.98 5.77 -0.19
CA ILE A 114 -7.35 6.28 -0.08
C ILE A 114 -7.60 7.37 -1.14
N ALA A 115 -6.67 8.31 -1.30
CA ALA A 115 -6.74 9.34 -2.33
C ALA A 115 -6.77 8.76 -3.75
N ALA A 116 -5.95 7.74 -4.03
CA ALA A 116 -5.96 7.07 -5.32
C ALA A 116 -7.28 6.32 -5.60
N VAL A 117 -7.89 5.70 -4.59
CA VAL A 117 -9.23 5.08 -4.73
C VAL A 117 -10.29 6.14 -5.03
N GLU A 118 -10.24 7.28 -4.35
CA GLU A 118 -11.15 8.39 -4.62
C GLU A 118 -10.99 8.93 -6.05
N GLU A 119 -9.76 9.22 -6.47
CA GLU A 119 -9.48 9.69 -7.83
C GLU A 119 -9.98 8.69 -8.87
N GLY A 120 -9.74 7.40 -8.65
CA GLY A 120 -10.24 6.32 -9.51
C GLY A 120 -11.77 6.32 -9.62
N ALA A 121 -12.47 6.54 -8.51
CA ALA A 121 -13.93 6.60 -8.50
C ALA A 121 -14.48 7.83 -9.24
N GLN A 122 -13.78 8.97 -9.17
CA GLN A 122 -14.17 10.18 -9.88
C GLN A 122 -14.01 10.03 -11.39
N LYS A 123 -12.92 9.37 -11.84
CA LYS A 123 -12.64 9.14 -13.27
C LYS A 123 -13.43 8.01 -13.91
N ALA A 124 -14.02 7.12 -13.11
CA ALA A 124 -14.87 6.03 -13.59
C ALA A 124 -16.30 6.46 -13.93
N LYS A 125 -16.67 7.72 -13.62
CA LYS A 125 -17.94 8.34 -13.96
C LYS A 125 -17.85 9.06 -15.31
#